data_AF-A0A9D2BVR9-F1
#
_entry.id   AF-A0A9D2BVR9-F1
#
_cell.length_a   1.000
_cell.length_b   1.000
_cell.length_c   1.000
_cell.angle_alpha   90.00
_cell.angle_beta   90.00
_cell.angle_gamma   90.00
#
_symmetry.space_group_name_H-M   'P 1'
#
loop_
_entity.id
_entity.type
_entity.pdbx_description
1 polymer ?
#
loop_
_entity_poly.entity_id
_entity_poly.type
_entity_poly.pdbx_seq_one_letter_code
_entity_poly.pdbx_strand_id
1 'polypeptide(L)'
;MTRRKHCKTQRSARLRCQAPRACLFLLAVLLAWDGTGVLRVGLLCALLHESGHVLVYRLLWGRWPDLQAAPWGVCLLWRGVTPSPWQELALAAAGPGVNLLACGAVLAAMDLTGCYRYLGYWFAGTNLLVAGLNLLPLPGLDGARILQAGVRLLRAVAFCPRIRYNKRNTNTKGCRTWRDFPQNSKKR
;
A
#
# COMPACT_ATOMS: atom_id res chain seq x y z
N MET A 1 3.93 -21.85 -35.74
CA MET A 1 4.11 -20.41 -35.48
C MET A 1 3.17 -19.95 -34.36
N THR A 2 3.74 -19.64 -33.20
CA THR A 2 3.07 -19.25 -31.96
C THR A 2 2.74 -17.75 -31.98
N ARG A 3 1.46 -17.36 -31.93
CA ARG A 3 1.07 -15.96 -31.69
C ARG A 3 0.22 -15.88 -30.42
N ARG A 4 0.90 -15.82 -29.26
CA ARG A 4 0.28 -15.49 -27.97
C ARG A 4 -0.29 -14.08 -28.04
N LYS A 5 -1.60 -13.95 -28.19
CA LYS A 5 -2.31 -12.67 -27.98
C LYS A 5 -2.35 -12.41 -26.48
N HIS A 6 -1.33 -11.72 -25.97
CA HIS A 6 -1.38 -11.08 -24.66
C HIS A 6 -2.37 -9.91 -24.75
N CYS A 7 -3.66 -10.21 -24.63
CA CYS A 7 -4.68 -9.19 -24.44
C CYS A 7 -4.55 -8.69 -22.99
N LYS A 8 -3.68 -7.70 -22.77
CA LYS A 8 -3.64 -6.95 -21.51
C LYS A 8 -4.92 -6.13 -21.45
N THR A 9 -5.97 -6.70 -20.86
CA THR A 9 -7.18 -5.97 -20.51
C THR A 9 -6.81 -4.95 -19.43
N GLN A 10 -6.40 -3.74 -19.85
CA GLN A 10 -6.31 -2.57 -18.98
C GLN A 10 -7.73 -2.26 -18.50
N ARG A 11 -8.14 -2.88 -17.38
CA ARG A 11 -9.37 -2.50 -16.70
C ARG A 11 -9.12 -1.13 -16.07
N SER A 12 -9.86 -0.15 -16.58
CA SER A 12 -9.89 1.23 -16.13
C SER A 12 -10.11 1.29 -14.62
N ALA A 13 -9.26 2.04 -13.91
CA ALA A 13 -9.41 2.30 -12.49
C ALA A 13 -10.81 2.88 -12.24
N ARG A 14 -11.67 2.22 -11.46
CA ARG A 14 -12.98 2.78 -11.15
C ARG A 14 -12.83 3.74 -9.98
N LEU A 15 -12.65 5.02 -10.31
CA LEU A 15 -12.71 6.11 -9.34
C LEU A 15 -14.14 6.20 -8.80
N ARG A 16 -14.35 5.77 -7.57
CA ARG A 16 -15.63 5.98 -6.86
C ARG A 16 -15.41 7.14 -5.90
N CYS A 17 -15.67 8.35 -6.38
CA CYS A 17 -15.68 9.53 -5.53
C CYS A 17 -16.96 9.52 -4.69
N GLN A 18 -16.83 9.20 -3.40
CA GLN A 18 -17.91 9.31 -2.41
C GLN A 18 -17.87 10.65 -1.66
N ALA A 19 -17.01 11.58 -2.07
CA ALA A 19 -16.96 12.91 -1.49
C ALA A 19 -18.32 13.62 -1.68
N PRO A 20 -18.98 14.10 -0.61
CA PRO A 20 -20.16 14.93 -0.73
C PRO A 20 -19.82 16.17 -1.56
N ARG A 21 -20.70 16.57 -2.47
CA ARG A 21 -20.52 17.80 -3.27
C ARG A 21 -20.21 19.02 -2.40
N ALA A 22 -20.75 19.05 -1.19
CA ALA A 22 -20.48 20.06 -0.17
C ALA A 22 -19.01 20.08 0.30
N CYS A 23 -18.35 18.94 0.48
CA CYS A 23 -16.93 18.88 0.85
C CYS A 23 -16.04 19.41 -0.27
N LEU A 24 -16.34 19.06 -1.53
CA LEU A 24 -15.60 19.58 -2.68
C LEU A 24 -15.80 21.09 -2.84
N PHE A 25 -17.02 21.57 -2.64
CA PHE A 25 -17.32 23.00 -2.66
C PHE A 25 -16.58 23.76 -1.55
N LEU A 26 -16.64 23.27 -0.30
CA LEU A 26 -15.93 23.87 0.82
C LEU A 26 -14.40 23.88 0.58
N LEU A 27 -13.85 22.77 0.09
CA LEU A 27 -12.43 22.69 -0.26
C LEU A 27 -12.07 23.73 -1.34
N ALA A 28 -12.89 23.87 -2.39
CA ALA A 28 -12.66 24.85 -3.45
C ALA A 28 -12.70 26.30 -2.92
N VAL A 29 -13.66 26.61 -2.02
CA VAL A 29 -13.74 27.93 -1.37
C VAL A 29 -12.52 28.17 -0.48
N LEU A 30 -12.10 27.18 0.31
CA LEU A 30 -10.89 27.28 1.14
C LEU A 30 -9.63 27.47 0.29
N LEU A 31 -9.50 26.79 -0.86
CA LEU A 31 -8.38 26.97 -1.79
C LEU A 31 -8.37 28.34 -2.48
N ALA A 32 -9.55 28.91 -2.74
CA ALA A 32 -9.72 30.25 -3.29
C ALA A 32 -9.35 31.32 -2.25
N TRP A 33 -9.66 31.07 -0.97
CA TRP A 33 -9.32 31.95 0.15
C TRP A 33 -7.90 31.73 0.70
N ASP A 34 -7.21 30.67 0.28
CA ASP A 34 -5.85 30.32 0.74
C ASP A 34 -4.81 31.31 0.21
N GLY A 35 -4.65 32.44 0.92
CA GLY A 35 -3.64 33.46 0.65
C GLY A 35 -2.23 33.06 1.11
N THR A 36 -2.10 32.10 2.03
CA THR A 36 -0.81 31.61 2.54
C THR A 36 -0.23 30.46 1.71
N GLY A 37 -1.08 29.76 0.94
CA GLY A 37 -0.68 28.63 0.10
C GLY A 37 -0.51 27.33 0.88
N VAL A 38 -0.81 27.32 2.18
CA VAL A 38 -0.65 26.15 3.06
C VAL A 38 -1.60 25.04 2.64
N LEU A 39 -2.83 25.38 2.28
CA LEU A 39 -3.83 24.41 1.86
C LEU A 39 -3.42 23.78 0.51
N ARG A 40 -2.89 24.59 -0.40
CA ARG A 40 -2.38 24.13 -1.71
C ARG A 40 -1.18 23.19 -1.56
N VAL A 41 -0.19 23.58 -0.76
CA VAL A 41 1.01 22.78 -0.51
C VAL A 41 0.64 21.49 0.22
N GLY A 42 -0.23 21.57 1.24
CA GLY A 42 -0.74 20.40 1.96
C GLY A 42 -1.50 19.43 1.06
N LEU A 43 -2.37 19.95 0.18
CA LEU A 43 -3.07 19.13 -0.81
C LEU A 43 -2.09 18.46 -1.77
N LEU A 44 -1.08 19.19 -2.24
CA LEU A 44 -0.04 18.64 -3.12
C LEU A 44 0.76 17.53 -2.40
N CYS A 45 1.09 17.70 -1.12
CA CYS A 45 1.73 16.66 -0.31
C CYS A 45 0.84 15.42 -0.14
N ALA A 46 -0.46 15.60 0.09
CA ALA A 46 -1.41 14.50 0.21
C ALA A 46 -1.56 13.76 -1.13
N LEU A 47 -1.63 14.49 -2.24
CA LEU A 47 -1.67 13.90 -3.59
C LEU A 47 -0.39 13.12 -3.91
N LEU A 48 0.78 13.66 -3.55
CA LEU A 48 2.06 12.98 -3.71
C LEU A 48 2.11 11.70 -2.87
N HIS A 49 1.67 11.75 -1.61
CA HIS A 49 1.60 10.61 -0.71
C HIS A 49 0.76 9.47 -1.31
N GLU A 50 -0.46 9.77 -1.75
CA GLU A 50 -1.36 8.80 -2.36
C GLU A 50 -0.83 8.28 -3.70
N SER A 51 -0.14 9.13 -4.47
CA SER A 51 0.51 8.71 -5.70
C SER A 51 1.62 7.67 -5.46
N GLY A 52 2.32 7.77 -4.32
CA GLY A 52 3.33 6.78 -3.90
C GLY A 52 2.71 5.41 -3.67
N HIS A 53 1.58 5.35 -2.98
CA HIS A 53 0.81 4.12 -2.78
C HIS A 53 0.38 3.50 -4.11
N VAL A 54 -0.16 4.31 -5.03
CA VAL A 54 -0.57 3.85 -6.37
C VAL A 54 0.63 3.35 -7.18
N LEU A 55 1.77 4.03 -7.12
CA LEU A 55 2.97 3.68 -7.84
C LEU A 55 3.52 2.33 -7.39
N VAL A 56 3.70 2.13 -6.08
CA VAL A 56 4.18 0.85 -5.53
C VAL A 56 3.18 -0.27 -5.78
N TYR A 57 1.87 -0.01 -5.65
CA TYR A 57 0.84 -0.96 -6.02
C TYR A 57 0.97 -1.42 -7.48
N ARG A 58 1.15 -0.47 -8.40
CA ARG A 58 1.31 -0.74 -9.82
C ARG A 58 2.58 -1.53 -10.11
N LEU A 59 3.68 -1.26 -9.39
CA LEU A 59 4.94 -2.01 -9.53
C LEU A 59 4.82 -3.45 -9.02
N LEU A 60 4.13 -3.67 -7.91
CA LEU A 60 3.98 -5.00 -7.31
C LEU A 60 3.00 -5.90 -8.08
N TRP A 61 1.86 -5.36 -8.54
CA TRP A 61 0.78 -6.16 -9.11
C TRP A 61 0.48 -5.90 -10.59
N GLY A 62 1.11 -4.89 -11.20
CA GLY A 62 0.90 -4.56 -12.62
C GLY A 62 -0.53 -4.16 -12.98
N ARG A 63 -1.36 -3.85 -11.98
CA ARG A 63 -2.79 -3.51 -12.10
C ARG A 63 -3.05 -2.15 -11.49
N TRP A 64 -4.13 -1.50 -11.93
CA TRP A 64 -4.58 -0.26 -11.33
C TRP A 64 -5.42 -0.54 -10.09
N PRO A 65 -5.14 0.12 -8.95
CA PRO A 65 -5.99 0.00 -7.77
C PRO A 65 -7.30 0.76 -7.98
N ASP A 66 -8.40 0.25 -7.40
CA ASP A 66 -9.64 1.00 -7.30
C ASP A 66 -9.48 2.05 -6.19
N LEU A 67 -9.36 3.32 -6.58
CA LEU A 67 -9.28 4.46 -5.67
C LEU A 67 -10.70 4.87 -5.22
N GLN A 68 -10.92 4.89 -3.90
CA GLN A 68 -12.11 5.49 -3.30
C GLN A 68 -11.74 6.78 -2.58
N ALA A 69 -12.17 7.91 -3.11
CA ALA A 69 -12.03 9.18 -2.42
C ALA A 69 -13.17 9.31 -1.40
N ALA A 70 -12.84 9.19 -0.11
CA ALA A 70 -13.73 9.47 1.01
C ALA A 70 -13.49 10.89 1.53
N PRO A 71 -14.47 11.53 2.20
CA PRO A 71 -14.31 12.89 2.74
C PRO A 71 -13.19 13.04 3.78
N TRP A 72 -12.71 11.94 4.36
CA TRP A 72 -11.63 11.91 5.35
C TRP A 72 -10.26 11.50 4.77
N GLY A 73 -10.19 11.19 3.46
CA GLY A 73 -8.97 10.72 2.80
C GLY A 73 -9.22 9.84 1.56
N VAL A 74 -8.17 9.57 0.78
CA VAL A 74 -8.23 8.62 -0.33
C VAL A 74 -7.97 7.22 0.23
N CYS A 75 -9.00 6.37 0.27
CA CYS A 75 -8.83 4.98 0.64
C CYS A 75 -8.57 4.14 -0.61
N LEU A 76 -7.38 3.57 -0.74
CA LEU A 76 -7.14 2.50 -1.70
C LEU A 76 -7.89 1.24 -1.26
N LEU A 77 -8.82 0.76 -2.09
CA LEU A 77 -9.55 -0.46 -1.77
C LEU A 77 -8.82 -1.69 -2.31
N TRP A 78 -8.35 -2.53 -1.40
CA TRP A 78 -7.70 -3.81 -1.64
C TRP A 78 -8.71 -4.86 -2.08
N ARG A 79 -9.09 -4.91 -3.36
CA ARG A 79 -9.94 -6.02 -3.84
C ARG A 79 -9.09 -7.28 -4.11
N GLY A 80 -9.12 -8.20 -3.16
CA GLY A 80 -8.94 -9.63 -3.40
C GLY A 80 -7.50 -10.12 -3.63
N VAL A 81 -6.49 -9.43 -3.09
CA VAL A 81 -5.10 -9.89 -3.10
C VAL A 81 -4.61 -10.00 -1.67
N THR A 82 -4.06 -11.15 -1.28
CA THR A 82 -3.36 -11.36 -0.01
C THR A 82 -1.89 -10.96 -0.20
N PRO A 83 -1.48 -9.72 0.13
CA PRO A 83 -0.10 -9.31 0.00
C PRO A 83 0.78 -10.14 0.94
N SER A 84 2.01 -10.46 0.51
CA SER A 84 3.01 -10.95 1.46
C SER A 84 3.32 -9.85 2.48
N PRO A 85 3.79 -10.18 3.70
CA PRO A 85 4.10 -9.18 4.71
C PRO A 85 5.11 -8.12 4.22
N TRP A 86 6.06 -8.52 3.36
CA TRP A 86 6.99 -7.60 2.70
C TRP A 86 6.31 -6.65 1.72
N GLN A 87 5.32 -7.12 0.97
CA GLN A 87 4.54 -6.28 0.05
C GLN A 87 3.67 -5.29 0.83
N GLU A 88 3.06 -5.72 1.94
CA GLU A 88 2.29 -4.85 2.83
C GLU A 88 3.17 -3.75 3.45
N LEU A 89 4.38 -4.11 3.88
CA LEU A 89 5.37 -3.16 4.38
C LEU A 89 5.81 -2.15 3.32
N ALA A 90 6.24 -2.63 2.15
CA ALA A 90 6.74 -1.77 1.07
C ALA A 90 5.69 -0.77 0.59
N LEU A 91 4.44 -1.24 0.55
CA LEU A 91 3.30 -0.45 0.18
C LEU A 91 2.93 0.57 1.25
N ALA A 92 2.83 0.18 2.53
CA ALA A 92 2.56 1.13 3.60
C ALA A 92 3.67 2.19 3.71
N ALA A 93 4.92 1.82 3.44
CA ALA A 93 6.05 2.76 3.39
C ALA A 93 6.09 3.63 2.11
N ALA A 94 5.29 3.31 1.09
CA ALA A 94 5.35 3.99 -0.20
C ALA A 94 4.94 5.47 -0.12
N GLY A 95 3.82 5.76 0.55
CA GLY A 95 3.33 7.13 0.76
C GLY A 95 4.33 7.99 1.53
N PRO A 96 4.70 7.62 2.78
CA PRO A 96 5.72 8.35 3.54
C PRO A 96 7.06 8.45 2.79
N GLY A 97 7.45 7.39 2.08
CA GLY A 97 8.68 7.35 1.28
C GLY A 97 8.71 8.39 0.17
N VAL A 98 7.63 8.56 -0.60
CA VAL A 98 7.55 9.58 -1.65
C VAL A 98 7.62 10.99 -1.07
N ASN A 99 6.97 11.24 0.06
CA ASN A 99 7.03 12.55 0.71
C ASN A 99 8.43 12.87 1.26
N LEU A 100 9.12 11.89 1.84
CA LEU A 100 10.52 12.05 2.26
C LEU A 100 11.45 12.30 1.07
N LEU A 101 11.26 11.59 -0.04
CA LEU A 101 12.02 11.80 -1.27
C LEU A 101 11.76 13.19 -1.86
N ALA A 102 10.51 13.65 -1.88
CA ALA A 102 10.15 14.98 -2.34
C ALA A 102 10.78 16.09 -1.47
N CYS A 103 10.76 15.90 -0.14
CA CYS A 103 11.45 16.78 0.80
C CYS A 103 12.96 16.85 0.52
N GLY A 104 13.62 15.70 0.43
CA GLY A 104 15.06 15.62 0.15
C GLY A 104 15.43 16.20 -1.21
N ALA A 105 14.63 15.93 -2.24
CA ALA A 105 14.85 16.45 -3.60
C ALA A 105 14.78 17.98 -3.65
N VAL A 106 13.82 18.59 -2.95
CA VAL A 106 13.70 20.05 -2.90
C VAL A 106 14.85 20.69 -2.13
N LEU A 107 15.24 20.13 -0.98
CA LEU A 107 16.39 20.62 -0.23
C LEU A 107 17.69 20.49 -1.03
N ALA A 108 17.91 19.35 -1.69
CA ALA A 108 19.07 19.15 -2.54
C ALA A 108 19.07 20.09 -3.75
N ALA A 109 17.91 20.31 -4.39
CA ALA A 109 17.81 21.26 -5.49
C ALA A 109 18.11 22.70 -5.07
N MET A 110 17.68 23.11 -3.87
CA MET A 110 18.00 24.43 -3.32
C MET A 110 19.49 24.58 -3.03
N ASP A 111 20.14 23.54 -2.52
CA ASP A 111 21.58 23.52 -2.26
C ASP A 111 22.39 23.58 -3.57
N LEU A 112 22.00 22.80 -4.58
CA LEU A 112 22.66 22.78 -5.90
C LEU A 112 22.49 24.09 -6.68
N THR A 113 21.37 24.79 -6.53
CA THR A 113 21.08 26.03 -7.26
C THR A 113 21.46 27.29 -6.47
N GLY A 114 21.80 27.17 -5.18
CA GLY A 114 22.01 28.29 -4.26
C GLY A 114 20.77 29.18 -4.05
N CYS A 115 19.60 28.77 -4.56
CA CYS A 115 18.38 29.55 -4.57
C CYS A 115 17.48 29.17 -3.38
N TYR A 116 17.78 29.76 -2.23
CA TYR A 116 17.00 29.52 -1.00
C TYR A 116 15.68 30.29 -1.01
N ARG A 117 14.62 29.64 -1.48
CA ARG A 117 13.26 30.19 -1.50
C ARG A 117 12.44 29.73 -0.29
N TYR A 118 11.76 30.67 0.36
CA TYR A 118 10.84 30.41 1.48
C TYR A 118 9.82 29.31 1.18
N LEU A 119 9.25 29.33 -0.03
CA LEU A 119 8.30 28.31 -0.49
C LEU A 119 8.91 26.90 -0.56
N GLY A 120 10.21 26.79 -0.89
CA GLY A 120 10.92 25.52 -0.96
C GLY A 120 11.06 24.87 0.43
N TYR A 121 11.46 25.65 1.43
CA TYR A 121 11.51 25.19 2.82
C TYR A 121 10.13 24.83 3.36
N TRP A 122 9.10 25.61 3.03
CA TRP A 122 7.72 25.30 3.40
C TRP A 122 7.23 24.00 2.79
N PHE A 123 7.50 23.78 1.51
CA PHE A 123 7.15 22.53 0.83
C PHE A 123 7.90 21.35 1.43
N ALA A 124 9.21 21.47 1.66
CA ALA A 124 10.03 20.43 2.28
C ALA A 124 9.54 20.11 3.70
N GLY A 125 9.29 21.13 4.53
CA GLY A 125 8.79 20.99 5.89
C GLY A 125 7.41 20.35 5.93
N THR A 126 6.50 20.72 5.02
CA THR A 126 5.15 20.12 4.96
C THR A 126 5.22 18.66 4.54
N ASN A 127 6.02 18.31 3.53
CA ASN A 127 6.23 16.91 3.13
C ASN A 127 6.84 16.08 4.28
N LEU A 128 7.83 16.64 4.98
CA LEU A 128 8.45 15.99 6.13
C LEU A 128 7.44 15.77 7.27
N LEU A 129 6.62 16.78 7.58
CA LEU A 129 5.60 16.69 8.61
C LEU A 129 4.55 15.63 8.25
N VAL A 130 4.04 15.65 7.02
CA VAL A 130 3.04 14.66 6.54
C VAL A 130 3.64 13.25 6.55
N ALA A 131 4.88 13.08 6.10
CA ALA A 131 5.57 11.78 6.15
C ALA A 131 5.75 11.29 7.60
N GLY A 132 6.22 12.17 8.50
CA GLY A 132 6.45 11.84 9.90
C GLY A 132 5.16 11.47 10.63
N LEU A 133 4.09 12.24 10.41
CA LEU A 133 2.77 11.92 10.97
C LEU A 133 2.27 10.58 10.44
N ASN A 134 2.37 10.32 9.14
CA ASN A 134 1.95 9.04 8.57
C ASN A 134 2.82 7.85 8.98
N LEU A 135 4.03 8.08 9.50
CA LEU A 135 4.91 7.02 10.03
C LEU A 135 4.62 6.68 11.50
N LEU A 136 3.84 7.51 12.21
CA LEU A 136 3.47 7.22 13.59
C LEU A 136 2.65 5.93 13.68
N PRO A 137 2.87 5.10 14.72
CA PRO A 137 2.17 3.83 14.91
C PRO A 137 0.77 4.06 15.53
N LEU A 138 -0.03 4.95 14.94
CA LEU A 138 -1.40 5.22 15.37
C LEU A 138 -2.41 4.51 14.46
N PRO A 139 -3.52 4.02 15.01
CA PRO A 139 -4.55 3.33 14.24
C PRO A 139 -5.11 4.26 13.15
N GLY A 140 -5.10 3.79 11.90
CA GLY A 140 -5.55 4.54 10.73
C GLY A 140 -4.42 5.16 9.89
N LEU A 141 -3.20 5.27 10.42
CA LEU A 141 -2.02 5.75 9.68
C LEU A 141 -1.24 4.60 9.05
N ASP A 142 -0.39 4.93 8.07
CA ASP A 142 0.47 3.98 7.38
C ASP A 142 1.48 3.31 8.34
N GLY A 143 1.96 4.03 9.35
CA GLY A 143 2.89 3.56 10.38
C GLY A 143 2.37 2.37 11.18
N ALA A 144 1.07 2.32 11.47
CA ALA A 144 0.48 1.15 12.13
C ALA A 144 0.54 -0.10 11.24
N ARG A 145 0.36 0.05 9.92
CA ARG A 145 0.47 -1.07 8.96
C ARG A 145 1.91 -1.54 8.82
N ILE A 146 2.86 -0.59 8.76
CA ILE A 146 4.31 -0.86 8.76
C ILE A 146 4.69 -1.68 10.01
N LEU A 147 4.24 -1.26 11.20
CA LEU A 147 4.51 -1.96 12.44
C LEU A 147 3.90 -3.37 12.45
N GLN A 148 2.64 -3.52 12.04
CA GLN A 148 1.98 -4.83 11.98
C GLN A 148 2.67 -5.79 11.00
N ALA A 149 3.03 -5.30 9.81
CA ALA A 149 3.78 -6.08 8.83
C ALA A 149 5.17 -6.45 9.34
N GLY A 150 5.87 -5.51 9.99
CA GLY A 150 7.16 -5.74 10.65
C GLY A 150 7.09 -6.81 11.74
N VAL A 151 6.07 -6.76 12.61
CA VAL A 151 5.87 -7.79 13.66
C VAL A 151 5.58 -9.16 13.05
N ARG A 152 4.80 -9.24 11.96
CA ARG A 152 4.56 -10.50 11.23
C ARG A 152 5.85 -11.07 10.64
N LEU A 153 6.70 -10.22 10.08
CA LEU A 153 8.01 -10.60 9.55
C LEU A 153 8.96 -11.08 10.64
N LEU A 154 9.05 -10.33 11.74
CA LEU A 154 9.87 -10.70 12.89
C LEU A 154 9.43 -12.03 13.47
N ARG A 155 8.12 -12.30 13.58
CA ARG A 155 7.61 -13.61 14.00
C ARG A 155 7.94 -14.71 13.00
N ALA A 156 7.88 -14.46 11.69
CA ALA A 156 8.25 -15.45 10.68
C ALA A 156 9.76 -15.79 10.72
N VAL A 157 10.61 -14.80 11.03
CA VAL A 157 12.07 -15.01 11.17
C VAL A 157 12.42 -15.66 12.51
N ALA A 158 11.86 -15.16 13.61
CA ALA A 158 12.10 -15.67 14.97
C ALA A 158 11.47 -17.05 15.20
N PHE A 159 10.30 -17.29 14.61
CA PHE A 159 9.61 -18.57 14.56
C PHE A 159 9.78 -19.19 13.19
N CYS A 160 10.98 -19.11 12.61
CA CYS A 160 11.36 -20.05 11.56
C CYS A 160 11.38 -21.42 12.25
N PRO A 161 10.38 -22.30 12.06
CA PRO A 161 10.59 -23.67 12.47
C PRO A 161 11.75 -24.09 11.59
N ARG A 162 12.86 -24.52 12.20
CA ARG A 162 13.89 -25.24 11.49
C ARG A 162 13.19 -26.46 10.90
N ILE A 163 12.62 -26.31 9.70
CA ILE A 163 12.03 -27.39 8.92
C ILE A 163 13.24 -28.25 8.58
N ARG A 164 13.50 -29.18 9.49
CA ARG A 164 14.31 -30.34 9.26
C ARG A 164 13.63 -31.04 8.10
N TYR A 165 14.17 -30.83 6.90
CA TYR A 165 13.86 -31.63 5.73
C TYR A 165 14.24 -33.07 6.08
N ASN A 166 13.30 -33.82 6.64
CA ASN A 166 13.49 -35.23 6.93
C ASN A 166 13.38 -36.00 5.62
N LYS A 167 14.48 -36.09 4.87
CA LYS A 167 14.68 -37.18 3.91
C LYS A 167 14.83 -38.47 4.73
N ARG A 168 13.73 -39.01 5.25
CA ARG A 168 13.66 -40.42 5.65
C ARG A 168 12.51 -41.09 4.89
N ASN A 169 12.96 -41.84 3.90
CA ASN A 169 12.45 -43.16 3.58
C ASN A 169 11.15 -43.22 2.77
N THR A 170 11.23 -42.88 1.48
CA THR A 170 10.35 -43.47 0.46
C THR A 170 10.91 -44.84 0.05
N ASN A 171 10.93 -45.79 0.98
CA ASN A 171 11.10 -47.19 0.63
C ASN A 171 10.53 -48.09 1.73
N THR A 172 9.21 -48.26 1.75
CA THR A 172 8.55 -49.51 2.15
C THR A 172 7.05 -49.45 1.86
N LYS A 173 6.65 -50.22 0.85
CA LYS A 173 5.50 -51.14 0.81
C LYS A 173 4.26 -50.74 1.63
N GLY A 174 3.16 -50.48 0.93
CA GLY A 174 1.85 -50.40 1.58
C GLY A 174 0.72 -50.01 0.66
N CYS A 175 0.48 -50.81 -0.39
CA CYS A 175 -0.81 -50.82 -1.07
C CYS A 175 -1.89 -51.14 -0.02
N ARG A 176 -2.72 -50.16 0.36
CA ARG A 176 -3.97 -50.40 1.10
C ARG A 176 -5.07 -49.56 0.45
N THR A 177 -5.89 -50.28 -0.28
CA THR A 177 -7.10 -49.88 -0.99
C THR A 177 -8.17 -49.40 -0.01
N TRP A 178 -8.79 -48.26 -0.32
CA TRP A 178 -9.94 -47.67 0.38
C TRP A 178 -11.26 -48.39 0.07
N ARG A 179 -11.33 -49.73 0.20
CA ARG A 179 -12.53 -50.50 -0.20
C ARG A 179 -13.08 -51.50 0.80
N ASP A 180 -12.71 -51.41 2.08
CA ASP A 180 -13.26 -52.26 3.14
C ASP A 180 -13.91 -51.42 4.24
N PHE A 181 -15.06 -50.82 3.92
CA PHE A 181 -16.02 -50.34 4.92
C PHE A 181 -17.24 -51.28 4.91
N PRO A 182 -17.51 -52.05 5.98
CA PRO A 182 -18.74 -52.83 6.06
C PRO A 182 -19.94 -51.90 6.33
N GLN A 183 -20.83 -51.77 5.33
CA GLN A 183 -22.17 -51.24 5.54
C GLN A 183 -23.02 -52.28 6.27
N ASN A 184 -23.24 -52.09 7.57
CA ASN A 184 -24.22 -52.87 8.33
C ASN A 184 -25.39 -51.95 8.72
N SER A 185 -26.36 -51.79 7.82
CA SER A 185 -27.64 -51.15 8.10
C SER A 185 -28.64 -52.20 8.60
N LYS A 186 -28.97 -52.07 9.88
CA LYS A 186 -29.97 -52.82 10.63
C LYS A 186 -31.31 -52.94 9.86
N LYS A 187 -31.79 -54.17 9.70
CA LYS A 187 -33.23 -54.48 9.55
C LYS A 187 -33.83 -54.62 10.94
N ARG A 188 -34.74 -53.72 11.30
CA ARG A 188 -35.88 -53.97 12.20
C ARG A 188 -36.94 -52.93 11.91
#